data_AF-A0A5C6ELD2-F1
#
_entry.id   AF-A0A5C6ELD2-F1
#
_cell.length_a   1.000
_cell.length_b   1.000
_cell.length_c   1.000
_cell.angle_alpha   90.00
_cell.angle_beta   90.00
_cell.angle_gamma   90.00
#
_symmetry.space_group_name_H-M   'P 1'
#
loop_
_entity.id
_entity.type
_entity.pdbx_description
1 polymer ?
#
loop_
_entity_poly.entity_id
_entity_poly.type
_entity_poly.pdbx_seq_one_letter_code
_entity_poly.pdbx_strand_id
1 'polypeptide(L)'
;MTSLSASDVSTIVHLADHMREMRLRAQAMKASFETGQRGFFTPTEDDQVVQLWVSYHMARAALLETLHSIRTTAGKASEENAAEFSLAYAAALILIDAARTLRDLYSDDLLVRRKLNESNSMYGIEQGSFDMIQLSLTNPVNAIGVRQADQFYTDHAELFSRLAGEDAKVASVVSLIDRLRDRVSIGPTRYLKARAKELRHDARDRIVTQSFGRAVYAIQEWGSRLVSSFSIKPGHIARLPDHVVSAMSNLLKPGDVFVTRKDAAVTNYFLPGFWPHAAMYVGSDSVVESLKDGVRVRTMDSPLGNDAVALIRPSLETGLIDRAILRAHSHVGKPYDFDFDFTRADRMVCTEVVYRSYEGLGGVKFELKKRAGRQTLSAEDLLELAVADRFFRPIAVYCARHGDMLLTGNAASNVLNQTVAALRNNL
;
A
#
# COMPACT_ATOMS: atom_id res chain seq x y z
N MET A 1 -21.61 -38.42 -20.47
CA MET A 1 -21.33 -37.06 -20.95
C MET A 1 -21.71 -36.09 -19.85
N THR A 2 -20.74 -35.67 -19.06
CA THR A 2 -20.95 -34.59 -18.09
C THR A 2 -20.94 -33.26 -18.87
N SER A 3 -22.06 -32.55 -18.82
CA SER A 3 -22.19 -31.26 -19.49
C SER A 3 -21.57 -30.18 -18.61
N LEU A 4 -20.71 -29.33 -19.16
CA LEU A 4 -20.16 -28.18 -18.42
C LEU A 4 -21.28 -27.29 -17.86
N SER A 5 -21.11 -26.85 -16.62
CA SER A 5 -21.95 -25.80 -16.03
C SER A 5 -21.83 -24.51 -16.87
N ALA A 6 -22.97 -23.95 -17.28
CA ALA A 6 -22.99 -22.67 -18.00
C ALA A 6 -22.40 -21.53 -17.15
N SER A 7 -22.57 -21.60 -15.83
CA SER A 7 -22.02 -20.64 -14.87
C SER A 7 -20.50 -20.69 -14.84
N ASP A 8 -19.91 -21.88 -14.84
CA ASP A 8 -18.46 -22.04 -14.70
C ASP A 8 -17.73 -21.59 -15.97
N VAL A 9 -18.32 -21.88 -17.13
CA VAL A 9 -17.82 -21.43 -18.44
C VAL A 9 -17.89 -19.91 -18.56
N SER A 10 -19.04 -19.30 -18.20
CA SER A 10 -19.17 -17.83 -18.17
C SER A 10 -18.16 -17.19 -17.23
N THR A 11 -17.93 -17.78 -16.06
CA THR A 11 -16.97 -17.29 -15.07
C THR A 11 -15.55 -17.29 -15.64
N ILE A 12 -15.10 -18.38 -16.27
CA ILE A 12 -13.75 -18.46 -16.85
C ILE A 12 -13.55 -17.45 -17.99
N VAL A 13 -14.54 -17.30 -18.87
CA VAL A 13 -14.47 -16.33 -19.97
C VAL A 13 -14.41 -14.90 -19.43
N HIS A 14 -15.27 -14.56 -18.47
CA HIS A 14 -15.24 -13.24 -17.82
C HIS A 14 -13.92 -12.97 -17.08
N LEU A 15 -13.37 -13.96 -16.37
CA LEU A 15 -12.07 -13.82 -15.71
C LEU A 15 -10.93 -13.61 -16.71
N ALA A 16 -10.97 -14.27 -17.87
CA ALA A 16 -9.99 -14.06 -18.93
C ALA A 16 -10.05 -12.63 -19.49
N ASP A 17 -11.26 -12.12 -19.75
CA ASP A 17 -11.46 -10.76 -20.24
C ASP A 17 -11.08 -9.72 -19.19
N HIS A 18 -11.42 -9.96 -17.92
CA HIS A 18 -11.05 -9.10 -16.80
C HIS A 18 -9.53 -9.03 -16.62
N MET A 19 -8.83 -10.17 -16.67
CA MET A 19 -7.35 -10.21 -16.63
C MET A 19 -6.72 -9.44 -17.79
N ARG A 20 -7.30 -9.55 -18.99
CA ARG A 20 -6.86 -8.80 -20.18
C ARG A 20 -7.08 -7.29 -20.00
N GLU A 21 -8.21 -6.87 -19.46
CA GLU A 21 -8.51 -5.46 -19.21
C GLU A 21 -7.57 -4.89 -18.13
N MET A 22 -7.35 -5.61 -17.03
CA MET A 22 -6.40 -5.23 -16.00
C MET A 22 -5.00 -5.03 -16.57
N ARG A 23 -4.55 -5.91 -17.48
CA ARG A 23 -3.27 -5.74 -18.18
C ARG A 23 -3.21 -4.43 -18.96
N LEU A 24 -4.25 -4.09 -19.73
CA LEU A 24 -4.28 -2.87 -20.52
C LEU A 24 -4.26 -1.63 -19.62
N ARG A 25 -5.03 -1.65 -18.52
CA ARG A 25 -5.00 -0.59 -17.49
C ARG A 25 -3.62 -0.45 -16.86
N ALA A 26 -3.00 -1.57 -16.48
CA ALA A 26 -1.67 -1.59 -15.87
C ALA A 26 -0.57 -1.05 -16.83
N GLN A 27 -0.67 -1.33 -18.12
CA GLN A 27 0.20 -0.78 -19.17
C GLN A 27 0.01 0.74 -19.34
N ALA A 28 -1.24 1.20 -19.45
CA ALA A 28 -1.55 2.62 -19.55
C ALA A 28 -1.06 3.39 -18.30
N MET A 29 -1.28 2.79 -17.12
CA MET A 29 -0.87 3.35 -15.84
C MET A 29 0.66 3.46 -15.71
N LYS A 30 1.41 2.44 -16.17
CA LYS A 30 2.87 2.49 -16.24
C LYS A 30 3.36 3.65 -17.12
N ALA A 31 2.67 3.92 -18.23
CA ALA A 31 3.02 5.01 -19.13
C ALA A 31 2.70 6.40 -18.56
N SER A 32 1.69 6.51 -17.68
CA SER A 32 1.29 7.78 -17.07
C SER A 32 2.13 8.18 -15.84
N PHE A 33 2.84 7.23 -15.24
CA PHE A 33 3.60 7.48 -14.02
C PHE A 33 4.95 8.14 -14.30
N GLU A 34 5.23 9.26 -13.65
CA GLU A 34 6.54 9.92 -13.64
C GLU A 34 7.53 9.27 -12.65
N THR A 35 7.20 8.07 -12.15
CA THR A 35 7.95 7.34 -11.11
C THR A 35 9.41 7.09 -11.49
N GLY A 36 9.74 6.97 -12.78
CA GLY A 36 11.11 6.81 -13.25
C GLY A 36 12.03 8.00 -12.94
N GLN A 37 11.51 9.23 -12.95
CA GLN A 37 12.26 10.43 -12.57
C GLN A 37 12.12 10.74 -11.07
N ARG A 38 10.92 10.54 -10.52
CA ARG A 38 10.58 10.86 -9.11
C ARG A 38 11.13 9.85 -8.10
N GLY A 39 11.24 8.58 -8.48
CA GLY A 39 11.76 7.49 -7.64
C GLY A 39 10.79 6.96 -6.58
N PHE A 40 9.52 7.40 -6.57
CA PHE A 40 8.48 6.92 -5.65
C PHE A 40 7.06 7.11 -6.22
N PHE A 41 6.08 6.37 -5.67
CA PHE A 41 4.65 6.51 -5.97
C PHE A 41 4.01 7.56 -5.07
N THR A 42 3.20 8.45 -5.64
CA THR A 42 2.28 9.29 -4.85
C THR A 42 1.14 8.45 -4.26
N PRO A 43 0.46 8.89 -3.19
CA PRO A 43 -0.72 8.24 -2.61
C PRO A 43 -1.81 7.90 -3.63
N THR A 44 -2.03 8.78 -4.62
CA THR A 44 -3.04 8.50 -5.66
C THR A 44 -2.57 7.40 -6.62
N GLU A 45 -1.30 7.41 -7.03
CA GLU A 45 -0.73 6.35 -7.86
C GLU A 45 -0.66 5.02 -7.10
N ASP A 46 -0.36 5.07 -5.81
CA ASP A 46 -0.37 3.95 -4.88
C ASP A 46 -1.76 3.30 -4.79
N ASP A 47 -2.81 4.09 -4.51
CA ASP A 47 -4.19 3.60 -4.48
C ASP A 47 -4.57 2.89 -5.79
N GLN A 48 -4.16 3.44 -6.94
CA GLN A 48 -4.42 2.82 -8.26
C GLN A 48 -3.68 1.49 -8.43
N VAL A 49 -2.41 1.42 -8.02
CA VAL A 49 -1.61 0.19 -8.04
C VAL A 49 -2.23 -0.86 -7.12
N VAL A 50 -2.60 -0.48 -5.90
CA VAL A 50 -3.22 -1.37 -4.92
C VAL A 50 -4.56 -1.91 -5.43
N GLN A 51 -5.41 -1.06 -6.00
CA GLN A 51 -6.68 -1.49 -6.57
C GLN A 51 -6.49 -2.53 -7.68
N LEU A 52 -5.59 -2.29 -8.63
CA LEU A 52 -5.28 -3.26 -9.69
C LEU A 52 -4.68 -4.56 -9.12
N TRP A 53 -3.83 -4.46 -8.10
CA TRP A 53 -3.22 -5.62 -7.46
C TRP A 53 -4.24 -6.47 -6.70
N VAL A 54 -5.17 -5.84 -5.98
CA VAL A 54 -6.30 -6.51 -5.32
C VAL A 54 -7.20 -7.20 -6.34
N SER A 55 -7.59 -6.51 -7.42
CA SER A 55 -8.39 -7.12 -8.49
C SER A 55 -7.68 -8.32 -9.12
N TYR A 56 -6.36 -8.23 -9.34
CA TYR A 56 -5.56 -9.36 -9.81
C TYR A 56 -5.59 -10.53 -8.84
N HIS A 57 -5.38 -10.30 -7.53
CA HIS A 57 -5.39 -11.34 -6.51
C HIS A 57 -6.75 -12.04 -6.40
N MET A 58 -7.86 -11.28 -6.47
CA MET A 58 -9.21 -11.83 -6.45
C MET A 58 -9.47 -12.72 -7.66
N ALA A 59 -9.14 -12.25 -8.87
CA ALA A 59 -9.31 -13.02 -10.09
C ALA A 59 -8.40 -14.27 -10.10
N ARG A 60 -7.18 -14.15 -9.58
CA ARG A 60 -6.25 -15.28 -9.41
C ARG A 60 -6.80 -16.33 -8.44
N ALA A 61 -7.37 -15.91 -7.30
CA ALA A 61 -7.95 -16.81 -6.32
C ALA A 61 -9.12 -17.60 -6.92
N ALA A 62 -10.02 -16.93 -7.63
CA ALA A 62 -11.14 -17.57 -8.33
C ALA A 62 -10.67 -18.62 -9.35
N LEU A 63 -9.65 -18.30 -10.17
CA LEU A 63 -9.09 -19.25 -11.14
C LEU A 63 -8.45 -20.48 -10.48
N LEU A 64 -7.76 -20.28 -9.35
CA LEU A 64 -7.16 -21.39 -8.59
C LEU A 64 -8.23 -22.27 -7.93
N GLU A 65 -9.32 -21.68 -7.44
CA GLU A 65 -10.45 -22.40 -6.90
C GLU A 65 -11.14 -23.25 -7.98
N THR A 66 -11.38 -22.70 -9.17
CA THR A 66 -11.90 -23.48 -10.31
C THR A 66 -10.98 -24.66 -10.66
N LEU A 67 -9.67 -24.41 -10.74
CA LEU A 67 -8.68 -25.45 -11.03
C LEU A 67 -8.68 -26.56 -9.96
N HIS A 68 -8.75 -26.17 -8.69
CA HIS A 68 -8.75 -27.10 -7.57
C HIS A 68 -10.04 -27.93 -7.51
N SER A 69 -11.19 -27.28 -7.69
CA SER A 69 -12.51 -27.92 -7.73
C SER A 69 -12.55 -29.01 -8.81
N ILE A 70 -12.20 -28.67 -10.06
CA ILE A 70 -12.22 -29.62 -11.19
C ILE A 70 -11.24 -30.77 -10.96
N ARG A 71 -10.02 -30.49 -10.48
CA ARG A 71 -9.04 -31.55 -10.16
C ARG A 71 -9.55 -32.54 -9.13
N THR A 72 -10.36 -32.07 -8.18
CA THR A 72 -10.88 -32.89 -7.09
C THR A 72 -12.09 -33.70 -7.54
N THR A 73 -12.96 -33.14 -8.38
CA THR A 73 -14.19 -33.80 -8.84
C THR A 73 -13.99 -34.68 -10.07
N ALA A 74 -13.28 -34.19 -11.10
CA ALA A 74 -13.08 -34.89 -12.37
C ALA A 74 -11.82 -35.77 -12.38
N GLY A 75 -10.84 -35.48 -11.51
CA GLY A 75 -9.61 -36.27 -11.39
C GLY A 75 -8.57 -35.98 -12.49
N LYS A 76 -7.86 -37.03 -12.93
CA LYS A 76 -6.85 -36.93 -14.01
C LYS A 76 -7.54 -36.79 -15.37
N ALA A 77 -6.90 -36.08 -16.30
CA ALA A 77 -7.40 -35.91 -17.66
C ALA A 77 -7.63 -37.26 -18.36
N SER A 78 -8.80 -37.44 -18.96
CA SER A 78 -9.22 -38.58 -19.78
C SER A 78 -10.23 -38.10 -20.83
N GLU A 79 -10.52 -38.93 -21.83
CA GLU A 79 -11.54 -38.59 -22.84
C GLU A 79 -12.93 -38.38 -22.22
N GLU A 80 -13.23 -39.11 -21.14
CA GLU A 80 -14.53 -39.05 -20.45
C GLU A 80 -14.79 -37.72 -19.76
N ASN A 81 -13.73 -37.03 -19.29
CA ASN A 81 -13.80 -35.74 -18.61
C ASN A 81 -13.17 -34.60 -19.43
N ALA A 82 -13.07 -34.77 -20.76
CA ALA A 82 -12.40 -33.82 -21.64
C ALA A 82 -13.00 -32.40 -21.54
N ALA A 83 -14.32 -32.28 -21.33
CA ALA A 83 -14.98 -30.99 -21.19
C ALA A 83 -14.53 -30.27 -19.91
N GLU A 84 -14.56 -30.93 -18.76
CA GLU A 84 -14.06 -30.39 -17.48
C GLU A 84 -12.57 -30.09 -17.54
N PHE A 85 -11.80 -30.99 -18.14
CA PHE A 85 -10.37 -30.79 -18.38
C PHE A 85 -10.14 -29.49 -19.15
N SER A 86 -10.90 -29.21 -20.22
CA SER A 86 -10.74 -27.99 -21.02
C SER A 86 -10.91 -26.74 -20.17
N LEU A 87 -11.89 -26.74 -19.25
CA LEU A 87 -12.14 -25.63 -18.35
C LEU A 87 -10.99 -25.41 -17.35
N ALA A 88 -10.49 -26.49 -16.74
CA ALA A 88 -9.32 -26.44 -15.86
C ALA A 88 -8.06 -25.99 -16.59
N TYR A 89 -7.87 -26.46 -17.83
CA TYR A 89 -6.72 -26.11 -18.65
C TYR A 89 -6.76 -24.64 -19.07
N ALA A 90 -7.94 -24.13 -19.47
CA ALA A 90 -8.13 -22.71 -19.73
C ALA A 90 -7.80 -21.85 -18.51
N ALA A 91 -8.28 -22.21 -17.31
CA ALA A 91 -7.96 -21.52 -16.07
C ALA A 91 -6.45 -21.47 -15.79
N ALA A 92 -5.75 -22.59 -15.99
CA ALA A 92 -4.30 -22.67 -15.84
C ALA A 92 -3.57 -21.75 -16.86
N LEU A 93 -4.01 -21.72 -18.11
CA LEU A 93 -3.43 -20.85 -19.14
C LEU A 93 -3.63 -19.36 -18.82
N ILE A 94 -4.80 -18.96 -18.31
CA ILE A 94 -5.07 -17.57 -17.88
C ILE A 94 -4.12 -17.18 -16.74
N LEU A 95 -3.97 -18.04 -15.73
CA LEU A 95 -3.05 -17.80 -14.61
C LEU A 95 -1.60 -17.58 -15.08
N ILE A 96 -1.15 -18.40 -16.03
CA ILE A 96 0.20 -18.31 -16.58
C ILE A 96 0.38 -17.05 -17.43
N ASP A 97 -0.56 -16.75 -18.33
CA ASP A 97 -0.53 -15.55 -19.17
C ASP A 97 -0.49 -14.27 -18.32
N ALA A 98 -1.35 -14.19 -17.30
CA ALA A 98 -1.43 -13.04 -16.41
C ALA A 98 -0.14 -12.85 -15.59
N ALA A 99 0.38 -13.93 -14.97
CA ALA A 99 1.60 -13.83 -14.19
C ALA A 99 2.85 -13.54 -15.06
N ARG A 100 2.89 -14.04 -16.30
CA ARG A 100 3.96 -13.70 -17.27
C ARG A 100 3.87 -12.27 -17.76
N THR A 101 2.66 -11.79 -18.04
CA THR A 101 2.43 -10.38 -18.36
C THR A 101 3.01 -9.50 -17.26
N LEU A 102 2.70 -9.79 -15.99
CA LEU A 102 3.24 -9.04 -14.84
C LEU A 102 4.77 -9.07 -14.81
N ARG A 103 5.38 -10.23 -15.06
CA ARG A 103 6.83 -10.36 -15.15
C ARG A 103 7.42 -9.49 -16.26
N ASP A 104 6.84 -9.57 -17.44
CA ASP A 104 7.38 -8.92 -18.63
C ASP A 104 7.18 -7.40 -18.54
N LEU A 105 6.14 -6.93 -17.83
CA LEU A 105 5.93 -5.52 -17.55
C LEU A 105 6.81 -4.97 -16.42
N TYR A 106 7.05 -5.74 -15.36
CA TYR A 106 7.56 -5.18 -14.09
C TYR A 106 8.78 -5.88 -13.49
N SER A 107 9.27 -7.00 -14.04
CA SER A 107 10.36 -7.76 -13.38
C SER A 107 11.69 -7.02 -13.24
N ASP A 108 11.93 -6.03 -14.09
CA ASP A 108 13.15 -5.20 -14.06
C ASP A 108 12.94 -3.85 -13.36
N ASP A 109 11.70 -3.52 -12.96
CA ASP A 109 11.37 -2.28 -12.24
C ASP A 109 11.36 -2.53 -10.73
N LEU A 110 12.47 -2.18 -10.07
CA LEU A 110 12.64 -2.40 -8.62
C LEU A 110 11.64 -1.59 -7.77
N LEU A 111 11.16 -0.44 -8.26
CA LEU A 111 10.21 0.38 -7.52
C LEU A 111 8.84 -0.28 -7.55
N VAL A 112 8.36 -0.67 -8.73
CA VAL A 112 7.08 -1.39 -8.87
C VAL A 112 7.12 -2.74 -8.15
N ARG A 113 8.22 -3.49 -8.29
CA ARG A 113 8.36 -4.80 -7.63
C ARG A 113 8.29 -4.68 -6.10
N ARG A 114 8.99 -3.72 -5.50
CA ARG A 114 8.88 -3.47 -4.05
C ARG A 114 7.44 -3.15 -3.67
N LYS A 115 6.76 -2.32 -4.47
CA LYS A 115 5.38 -1.92 -4.24
C LYS A 115 4.40 -3.09 -4.26
N LEU A 116 4.51 -3.99 -5.24
CA LEU A 116 3.66 -5.18 -5.36
C LEU A 116 3.98 -6.28 -4.33
N ASN A 117 5.09 -6.15 -3.60
CA ASN A 117 5.46 -7.02 -2.48
C ASN A 117 5.11 -6.42 -1.11
N GLU A 118 4.53 -5.22 -1.05
CA GLU A 118 3.93 -4.69 0.18
C GLU A 118 2.73 -5.55 0.60
N SER A 119 2.54 -5.72 1.91
CA SER A 119 1.38 -6.44 2.43
C SER A 119 0.13 -5.58 2.39
N ASN A 120 -1.03 -6.23 2.21
CA ASN A 120 -2.33 -5.61 2.37
C ASN A 120 -3.27 -6.53 3.14
N SER A 121 -3.28 -6.37 4.47
CA SER A 121 -4.03 -7.23 5.40
C SER A 121 -5.54 -7.16 5.20
N MET A 122 -6.08 -6.01 4.79
CA MET A 122 -7.51 -5.82 4.53
C MET A 122 -8.03 -6.77 3.44
N TYR A 123 -7.18 -7.09 2.46
CA TYR A 123 -7.52 -7.97 1.34
C TYR A 123 -6.80 -9.33 1.40
N GLY A 124 -6.15 -9.66 2.51
CA GLY A 124 -5.43 -10.94 2.69
C GLY A 124 -4.20 -11.10 1.79
N ILE A 125 -3.57 -10.02 1.35
CA ILE A 125 -2.36 -10.04 0.52
C ILE A 125 -1.14 -10.01 1.42
N GLU A 126 -0.33 -11.08 1.36
CA GLU A 126 0.88 -11.21 2.16
C GLU A 126 2.06 -10.44 1.58
N GLN A 127 3.00 -10.06 2.45
CA GLN A 127 4.28 -9.49 2.01
C GLN A 127 5.03 -10.47 1.11
N GLY A 128 5.61 -9.99 0.02
CA GLY A 128 6.33 -10.85 -0.94
C GLY A 128 5.42 -11.57 -1.95
N SER A 129 4.13 -11.20 -2.03
CA SER A 129 3.16 -11.86 -2.91
C SER A 129 3.58 -11.90 -4.37
N PHE A 130 4.13 -10.80 -4.91
CA PHE A 130 4.54 -10.73 -6.31
C PHE A 130 5.67 -11.72 -6.59
N ASP A 131 6.70 -11.74 -5.74
CA ASP A 131 7.85 -12.64 -5.90
C ASP A 131 7.42 -14.11 -5.78
N MET A 132 6.53 -14.43 -4.84
CA MET A 132 5.96 -15.77 -4.70
C MET A 132 5.19 -16.21 -5.96
N ILE A 133 4.43 -15.31 -6.58
CA ILE A 133 3.76 -15.56 -7.86
C ILE A 133 4.79 -15.83 -8.96
N GLN A 134 5.86 -15.02 -9.05
CA GLN A 134 6.91 -15.21 -10.06
C GLN A 134 7.68 -16.54 -9.87
N LEU A 135 7.96 -16.92 -8.63
CA LEU A 135 8.57 -18.22 -8.31
C LEU A 135 7.63 -19.37 -8.70
N SER A 136 6.31 -19.22 -8.48
CA SER A 136 5.33 -20.26 -8.83
C SER A 136 5.26 -20.56 -10.33
N LEU A 137 5.48 -19.56 -11.20
CA LEU A 137 5.56 -19.72 -12.66
C LEU A 137 6.73 -20.59 -13.10
N THR A 138 7.80 -20.58 -12.32
CA THR A 138 9.04 -21.31 -12.62
C THR A 138 9.17 -22.57 -11.77
N ASN A 139 8.10 -23.02 -11.11
CA ASN A 139 8.09 -24.25 -10.33
C ASN A 139 8.09 -25.48 -11.26
N PRO A 140 9.06 -26.41 -11.14
CA PRO A 140 9.15 -27.60 -11.98
C PRO A 140 7.90 -28.48 -11.98
N VAL A 141 7.24 -28.65 -10.83
CA VAL A 141 6.04 -29.48 -10.70
C VAL A 141 4.88 -28.87 -11.49
N ASN A 142 4.68 -27.55 -11.35
CA ASN A 142 3.68 -26.83 -12.13
C ASN A 142 3.98 -26.90 -13.64
N ALA A 143 5.25 -26.72 -14.02
CA ALA A 143 5.68 -26.76 -15.42
C ALA A 143 5.45 -28.14 -16.06
N ILE A 144 5.72 -29.23 -15.34
CA ILE A 144 5.43 -30.59 -15.80
C ILE A 144 3.92 -30.76 -15.98
N GLY A 145 3.11 -30.34 -15.00
CA GLY A 145 1.65 -30.45 -15.08
C GLY A 145 1.06 -29.68 -16.27
N VAL A 146 1.56 -28.47 -16.56
CA VAL A 146 1.12 -27.68 -17.72
C VAL A 146 1.52 -28.34 -19.03
N ARG A 147 2.73 -28.91 -19.13
CA ARG A 147 3.16 -29.64 -20.32
C ARG A 147 2.33 -30.89 -20.57
N GLN A 148 2.00 -31.64 -19.52
CA GLN A 148 1.13 -32.81 -19.62
C GLN A 148 -0.26 -32.44 -20.09
N ALA A 149 -0.82 -31.33 -19.59
CA ALA A 149 -2.11 -30.82 -20.04
C ALA A 149 -2.07 -30.37 -21.51
N ASP A 150 -1.03 -29.64 -21.91
CA ASP A 150 -0.83 -29.20 -23.30
C ASP A 150 -0.68 -30.39 -24.26
N GLN A 151 0.06 -31.43 -23.84
CA GLN A 151 0.21 -32.67 -24.59
C GLN A 151 -1.14 -33.39 -24.74
N PHE A 152 -1.88 -33.58 -23.64
CA PHE A 152 -3.21 -34.20 -23.67
C PHE A 152 -4.16 -33.45 -24.61
N TYR A 153 -4.20 -32.12 -24.54
CA TYR A 153 -5.04 -31.30 -25.42
C TYR A 153 -4.65 -31.45 -26.90
N THR A 154 -3.35 -31.54 -27.20
CA THR A 154 -2.83 -31.69 -28.56
C THR A 154 -3.11 -33.08 -29.13
N ASP A 155 -2.85 -34.13 -28.35
CA ASP A 155 -3.03 -35.52 -28.77
C ASP A 155 -4.49 -35.87 -29.07
N HIS A 156 -5.43 -35.15 -28.42
CA HIS A 156 -6.87 -35.35 -28.58
C HIS A 156 -7.54 -34.18 -29.31
N ALA A 157 -6.83 -33.49 -30.21
CA ALA A 157 -7.37 -32.32 -30.92
C ALA A 157 -8.70 -32.63 -31.66
N GLU A 158 -8.83 -33.81 -32.27
CA GLU A 158 -10.07 -34.23 -32.94
C GLU A 158 -11.24 -34.39 -31.96
N LEU A 159 -10.99 -34.87 -30.74
CA LEU A 159 -12.00 -34.96 -29.69
C LEU A 159 -12.50 -33.57 -29.29
N PHE A 160 -11.60 -32.62 -29.03
CA PHE A 160 -11.98 -31.25 -28.69
C PHE A 160 -12.72 -30.54 -29.82
N SER A 161 -12.32 -30.78 -31.08
CA SER A 161 -13.04 -30.24 -32.25
C SER A 161 -14.46 -30.81 -32.36
N ARG A 162 -14.66 -32.10 -32.09
CA ARG A 162 -16.00 -32.71 -32.06
C ARG A 162 -16.86 -32.14 -30.93
N LEU A 163 -16.33 -32.12 -29.71
CA LEU A 163 -17.04 -31.57 -28.55
C LEU A 163 -17.42 -30.09 -28.73
N ALA A 164 -16.54 -29.29 -29.34
CA ALA A 164 -16.83 -27.90 -29.68
C ALA A 164 -17.92 -27.76 -30.76
N GLY A 165 -18.03 -28.71 -31.69
CA GLY A 165 -19.13 -28.76 -32.66
C GLY A 165 -20.48 -29.13 -32.04
N GLU A 166 -20.47 -29.88 -30.93
CA GLU A 166 -21.66 -30.39 -30.26
C GLU A 166 -22.17 -29.46 -29.13
N ASP A 167 -21.28 -28.79 -28.40
CA ASP A 167 -21.62 -27.90 -27.28
C ASP A 167 -20.97 -26.51 -27.42
N ALA A 168 -21.80 -25.48 -27.59
CA ALA A 168 -21.37 -24.08 -27.69
C ALA A 168 -20.55 -23.60 -26.48
N LYS A 169 -20.79 -24.17 -25.28
CA LYS A 169 -20.01 -23.85 -24.08
C LYS A 169 -18.58 -24.37 -24.23
N VAL A 170 -18.41 -25.61 -24.68
CA VAL A 170 -17.08 -26.19 -24.93
C VAL A 170 -16.37 -25.42 -26.05
N ALA A 171 -17.10 -25.04 -27.11
CA ALA A 171 -16.56 -24.23 -28.19
C ALA A 171 -15.94 -22.91 -27.71
N SER A 172 -16.59 -22.23 -26.76
CA SER A 172 -16.10 -20.98 -26.18
C SER A 172 -14.78 -21.16 -25.42
N VAL A 173 -14.64 -22.28 -24.68
CA VAL A 173 -13.46 -22.60 -23.89
C VAL A 173 -12.30 -23.04 -24.80
N VAL A 174 -12.57 -23.87 -25.81
CA VAL A 174 -11.59 -24.28 -26.83
C VAL A 174 -11.02 -23.06 -27.55
N SER A 175 -11.87 -22.14 -28.01
CA SER A 175 -11.42 -20.89 -28.64
C SER A 175 -10.55 -20.04 -27.70
N LEU A 176 -10.86 -20.02 -26.40
CA LEU A 176 -10.05 -19.33 -25.40
C LEU A 176 -8.69 -20.00 -25.20
N ILE A 177 -8.65 -21.33 -25.10
CA ILE A 177 -7.43 -22.12 -24.98
C ILE A 177 -6.50 -21.81 -26.16
N ASP A 178 -7.00 -21.94 -27.40
CA ASP A 178 -6.18 -21.76 -28.59
C ASP A 178 -5.55 -20.36 -28.64
N ARG A 179 -6.31 -19.31 -28.30
CA ARG A 179 -5.79 -17.93 -28.19
C ARG A 179 -4.76 -17.72 -27.08
N LEU A 180 -4.74 -18.56 -26.05
CA LEU A 180 -3.80 -18.46 -24.93
C LEU A 180 -2.56 -19.32 -25.14
N ARG A 181 -2.69 -20.50 -25.76
CA ARG A 181 -1.58 -21.43 -26.02
C ARG A 181 -0.46 -20.78 -26.82
N ASP A 182 -0.80 -19.99 -27.83
CA ASP A 182 0.18 -19.23 -28.64
C ASP A 182 1.02 -18.27 -27.79
N ARG A 183 0.43 -17.67 -26.75
CA ARG A 183 1.12 -16.76 -25.83
C ARG A 183 1.87 -17.49 -24.72
N VAL A 184 1.44 -18.70 -24.38
CA VAL A 184 1.97 -19.47 -23.26
C VAL A 184 3.09 -20.44 -23.66
N SER A 185 3.25 -20.78 -24.94
CA SER A 185 4.34 -21.66 -25.39
C SER A 185 5.73 -21.04 -25.13
N ILE A 186 6.60 -21.74 -24.38
CA ILE A 186 8.00 -21.33 -24.15
C ILE A 186 8.90 -22.56 -24.23
N GLY A 187 10.02 -22.43 -24.95
CA GLY A 187 11.06 -23.46 -25.02
C GLY A 187 11.81 -23.68 -23.69
N PRO A 188 12.36 -24.88 -23.44
CA PRO A 188 12.99 -25.27 -22.16
C PRO A 188 14.10 -24.33 -21.67
N THR A 189 14.88 -23.75 -22.59
CA THR A 189 16.01 -22.84 -22.29
C THR A 189 15.56 -21.52 -21.68
N ARG A 190 14.48 -20.93 -22.18
CA ARG A 190 13.92 -19.66 -21.67
C ARG A 190 13.27 -19.85 -20.29
N TYR A 191 12.72 -21.04 -20.01
CA TYR A 191 12.22 -21.41 -18.68
C TYR A 191 13.35 -21.48 -17.63
N LEU A 192 14.44 -22.21 -17.92
CA LEU A 192 15.59 -22.33 -17.01
C LEU A 192 16.22 -20.97 -16.71
N LYS A 193 16.37 -20.11 -17.74
CA LYS A 193 16.87 -18.75 -17.58
C LYS A 193 15.96 -17.91 -16.69
N ALA A 194 14.64 -17.99 -16.87
CA ALA A 194 13.68 -17.29 -16.03
C ALA A 194 13.74 -17.75 -14.56
N ARG A 195 13.86 -19.06 -14.32
CA ARG A 195 14.02 -19.62 -12.96
C ARG A 195 15.30 -19.15 -12.28
N ALA A 196 16.43 -19.19 -13.00
CA ALA A 196 17.71 -18.75 -12.46
C ALA A 196 17.72 -17.24 -12.14
N LYS A 197 17.05 -16.42 -12.97
CA LYS A 197 16.86 -14.99 -12.71
C LYS A 197 16.08 -14.77 -11.41
N GLU A 198 14.95 -15.48 -11.24
CA GLU A 198 14.09 -15.30 -10.07
C GLU A 198 14.74 -15.79 -8.77
N LEU A 199 15.41 -16.94 -8.79
CA LEU A 199 16.13 -17.45 -7.62
C LEU A 199 17.30 -16.55 -7.18
N ARG A 200 18.03 -15.95 -8.14
CA ARG A 200 19.08 -14.97 -7.82
C ARG A 200 18.51 -13.71 -7.19
N HIS A 201 17.33 -13.27 -7.63
CA HIS A 201 16.65 -12.12 -7.03
C HIS A 201 16.16 -12.42 -5.62
N ASP A 202 15.43 -13.52 -5.39
CA ASP A 202 14.97 -13.93 -4.05
C ASP A 202 16.15 -14.07 -3.06
N ALA A 203 17.28 -14.62 -3.52
CA ALA A 203 18.51 -14.68 -2.72
C ALA A 203 19.12 -13.30 -2.43
N ARG A 204 19.19 -12.40 -3.43
CA ARG A 204 19.72 -11.04 -3.26
C ARG A 204 18.86 -10.23 -2.30
N ASP A 205 17.54 -10.32 -2.39
CA ASP A 205 16.63 -9.54 -1.56
C ASP A 205 16.72 -9.96 -0.10
N ARG A 206 16.82 -11.27 0.19
CA ARG A 206 17.09 -11.79 1.55
C ARG A 206 18.43 -11.33 2.12
N ILE A 207 19.46 -11.19 1.28
CA ILE A 207 20.78 -10.71 1.72
C ILE A 207 20.77 -9.19 1.95
N VAL A 208 20.16 -8.40 1.07
CA VAL A 208 20.06 -6.94 1.23
C VAL A 208 19.24 -6.58 2.48
N THR A 209 18.12 -7.26 2.72
CA THR A 209 17.33 -7.08 3.95
C THR A 209 18.06 -7.57 5.21
N GLN A 210 18.88 -8.62 5.16
CA GLN A 210 19.65 -9.08 6.32
C GLN A 210 20.89 -8.22 6.63
N SER A 211 21.61 -7.70 5.64
CA SER A 211 22.93 -7.09 5.86
C SER A 211 22.90 -5.56 6.01
N PHE A 212 22.11 -4.86 5.19
CA PHE A 212 21.95 -3.40 5.31
C PHE A 212 20.83 -3.03 6.28
N GLY A 213 19.76 -3.85 6.32
CA GLY A 213 18.67 -3.73 7.27
C GLY A 213 19.20 -3.79 8.70
N ARG A 214 19.94 -4.84 9.09
CA ARG A 214 20.45 -4.99 10.47
C ARG A 214 21.43 -3.92 10.92
N ALA A 215 22.31 -3.41 10.06
CA ALA A 215 23.31 -2.42 10.46
C ALA A 215 22.69 -1.03 10.74
N VAL A 216 21.73 -0.61 9.90
CA VAL A 216 21.00 0.66 10.11
C VAL A 216 19.88 0.49 11.13
N TYR A 217 19.14 -0.62 11.12
CA TYR A 217 18.16 -0.94 12.17
C TYR A 217 18.82 -1.14 13.52
N ALA A 218 20.03 -1.69 13.65
CA ALA A 218 20.68 -1.80 14.95
C ALA A 218 21.05 -0.42 15.53
N ILE A 219 21.39 0.55 14.67
CA ILE A 219 21.70 1.93 15.09
C ILE A 219 20.41 2.73 15.39
N GLN A 220 19.32 2.52 14.62
CA GLN A 220 18.01 3.13 14.90
C GLN A 220 17.24 2.43 16.04
N GLU A 221 17.35 1.11 16.22
CA GLU A 221 16.79 0.36 17.36
C GLU A 221 17.49 0.78 18.67
N TRP A 222 18.80 1.06 18.65
CA TRP A 222 19.50 1.61 19.81
C TRP A 222 18.91 2.98 20.22
N GLY A 223 18.61 3.84 19.24
CA GLY A 223 18.01 5.15 19.47
C GLY A 223 16.50 5.14 19.78
N SER A 224 15.75 4.09 19.39
CA SER A 224 14.30 4.02 19.58
C SER A 224 13.84 3.12 20.74
N ARG A 225 14.59 2.07 21.08
CA ARG A 225 14.26 1.19 22.23
C ARG A 225 14.58 1.79 23.59
N LEU A 226 15.45 2.80 23.66
CA LEU A 226 15.83 3.46 24.92
C LEU A 226 14.99 4.70 25.26
N VAL A 227 14.00 5.08 24.47
CA VAL A 227 13.51 6.48 24.45
C VAL A 227 12.07 6.67 24.89
N SER A 228 11.26 5.61 25.04
CA SER A 228 9.85 5.77 25.45
C SER A 228 9.61 5.88 26.97
N SER A 229 10.63 5.66 27.81
CA SER A 229 10.48 5.67 29.28
C SER A 229 11.39 6.67 30.01
N PHE A 230 12.24 7.42 29.29
CA PHE A 230 13.12 8.40 29.92
C PHE A 230 12.60 9.82 29.64
N SER A 231 11.80 10.33 30.57
CA SER A 231 11.61 11.77 30.72
C SER A 231 12.87 12.33 31.37
N ILE A 232 13.44 13.41 30.80
CA ILE A 232 14.61 14.09 31.37
C ILE A 232 14.25 14.82 32.69
N LYS A 233 12.96 14.94 33.01
CA LYS A 233 12.43 15.45 34.28
C LYS A 233 11.63 14.37 35.01
N PRO A 234 12.19 13.69 36.02
CA PRO A 234 11.44 12.78 36.88
C PRO A 234 10.25 13.53 37.52
N GLY A 235 9.03 13.05 37.32
CA GLY A 235 7.81 13.64 37.87
C GLY A 235 7.02 14.58 36.95
N HIS A 236 7.54 14.93 35.75
CA HIS A 236 6.76 15.70 34.77
C HIS A 236 5.69 14.84 34.10
N ILE A 237 4.42 15.20 34.25
CA ILE A 237 3.28 14.57 33.56
C ILE A 237 2.81 15.56 32.50
N ALA A 238 3.10 15.27 31.24
CA ALA A 238 2.68 16.11 30.14
C ALA A 238 1.15 16.14 30.03
N ARG A 239 0.59 17.35 30.06
CA ARG A 239 -0.84 17.60 29.90
C ARG A 239 -1.08 19.08 29.61
N LEU A 240 -2.02 19.36 28.72
CA LEU A 240 -2.53 20.71 28.53
C LEU A 240 -3.37 21.15 29.76
N PRO A 241 -3.35 22.43 30.14
CA PRO A 241 -4.25 22.96 31.16
C PRO A 241 -5.74 22.76 30.77
N ASP A 242 -6.61 22.53 31.76
CA ASP A 242 -8.03 22.23 31.51
C ASP A 242 -8.77 23.36 30.78
N HIS A 243 -8.37 24.63 31.01
CA HIS A 243 -8.94 25.78 30.29
C HIS A 243 -8.52 25.81 28.82
N VAL A 244 -7.29 25.38 28.51
CA VAL A 244 -6.79 25.25 27.13
C VAL A 244 -7.53 24.13 26.42
N VAL A 245 -7.71 22.98 27.08
CA VAL A 245 -8.48 21.85 26.55
C VAL A 245 -9.91 22.28 26.23
N SER A 246 -10.58 22.92 27.19
CA SER A 246 -11.96 23.39 27.03
C SER A 246 -12.10 24.40 25.88
N ALA A 247 -11.18 25.36 25.80
CA ALA A 247 -11.17 26.36 24.72
C ALA A 247 -10.93 25.71 23.34
N MET A 248 -10.03 24.72 23.28
CA MET A 248 -9.69 24.06 22.02
C MET A 248 -10.81 23.16 21.52
N SER A 249 -11.49 22.41 22.39
CA SER A 249 -12.63 21.56 22.02
C SER A 249 -13.74 22.33 21.32
N ASN A 250 -13.98 23.59 21.70
CA ASN A 250 -14.97 24.47 21.05
C ASN A 250 -14.59 24.88 19.62
N LEU A 251 -13.33 24.73 19.23
CA LEU A 251 -12.83 25.11 17.91
C LEU A 251 -12.78 23.92 16.93
N LEU A 252 -12.79 22.69 17.43
CA LEU A 252 -12.52 21.49 16.63
C LEU A 252 -13.55 21.25 15.55
N LYS A 253 -13.06 20.84 14.38
CA LYS A 253 -13.87 20.33 13.28
C LYS A 253 -13.21 19.08 12.70
N PRO A 254 -13.99 18.05 12.31
CA PRO A 254 -13.46 16.90 11.60
C PRO A 254 -12.56 17.34 10.44
N GLY A 255 -11.40 16.68 10.30
CA GLY A 255 -10.36 17.05 9.35
C GLY A 255 -9.24 17.92 9.94
N ASP A 256 -9.44 18.54 11.10
CA ASP A 256 -8.34 19.28 11.74
C ASP A 256 -7.15 18.36 12.03
N VAL A 257 -5.95 18.93 11.97
CA VAL A 257 -4.70 18.23 12.27
C VAL A 257 -4.10 18.85 13.51
N PHE A 258 -3.90 18.03 14.53
CA PHE A 258 -3.09 18.35 15.69
C PHE A 258 -1.63 18.17 15.33
N VAL A 259 -0.81 19.13 15.72
CA VAL A 259 0.64 19.03 15.74
C VAL A 259 1.08 19.25 17.17
N THR A 260 1.75 18.27 17.77
CA THR A 260 1.95 18.23 19.23
C THR A 260 3.41 18.09 19.61
N ARG A 261 3.72 18.53 20.83
CA ARG A 261 5.02 18.37 21.46
C ARG A 261 4.85 17.98 22.93
N LYS A 262 5.54 16.92 23.32
CA LYS A 262 5.75 16.57 24.72
C LYS A 262 7.12 17.08 25.16
N ASP A 263 7.17 17.98 26.12
CA ASP A 263 8.42 18.44 26.71
C ASP A 263 9.06 17.30 27.52
N ALA A 264 10.39 17.31 27.62
CA ALA A 264 11.20 16.24 28.23
C ALA A 264 11.17 14.86 27.56
N ALA A 265 10.50 14.71 26.40
CA ALA A 265 10.64 13.51 25.58
C ALA A 265 12.01 13.48 24.88
N VAL A 266 12.75 12.38 25.06
CA VAL A 266 14.08 12.19 24.44
C VAL A 266 13.98 12.16 22.90
N THR A 267 12.82 11.83 22.33
CA THR A 267 12.54 11.89 20.87
C THR A 267 12.74 13.28 20.27
N ASN A 268 12.55 14.36 21.04
CA ASN A 268 12.71 15.74 20.55
C ASN A 268 14.16 16.09 20.15
N TYR A 269 15.15 15.31 20.61
CA TYR A 269 16.56 15.51 20.25
C TYR A 269 16.95 14.81 18.94
N PHE A 270 16.08 13.93 18.43
CA PHE A 270 16.35 13.09 17.26
C PHE A 270 15.44 13.41 16.07
N LEU A 271 14.36 14.16 16.28
CA LEU A 271 13.46 14.60 15.22
C LEU A 271 13.78 16.07 14.87
N PRO A 272 13.86 16.42 13.58
CA PRO A 272 14.03 17.81 13.18
C PRO A 272 12.77 18.58 13.60
N GLY A 273 12.95 19.61 14.41
CA GLY A 273 11.86 20.52 14.73
C GLY A 273 11.56 20.75 16.20
N PHE A 274 10.86 21.85 16.47
CA PHE A 274 10.13 22.04 17.70
C PHE A 274 8.91 21.10 17.78
N TRP A 275 8.30 20.77 16.65
CA TRP A 275 7.06 20.00 16.58
C TRP A 275 7.31 18.57 16.06
N PRO A 276 7.37 17.54 16.93
CA PRO A 276 7.76 16.19 16.52
C PRO A 276 6.63 15.33 15.95
N HIS A 277 5.36 15.63 16.22
CA HIS A 277 4.27 14.67 16.02
C HIS A 277 3.00 15.31 15.44
N ALA A 278 2.20 14.50 14.73
CA ALA A 278 0.91 14.91 14.17
C ALA A 278 -0.18 13.84 14.38
N ALA A 279 -1.42 14.28 14.56
CA ALA A 279 -2.61 13.43 14.65
C ALA A 279 -3.78 14.09 13.92
N MET A 280 -4.56 13.31 13.16
CA MET A 280 -5.70 13.84 12.40
C MET A 280 -7.00 13.62 13.16
N TYR A 281 -7.73 14.69 13.46
CA TYR A 281 -9.05 14.61 14.07
C TYR A 281 -10.10 14.13 13.08
N VAL A 282 -10.79 13.04 13.44
CA VAL A 282 -11.77 12.37 12.57
C VAL A 282 -13.21 12.54 13.05
N GLY A 283 -13.43 13.40 14.05
CA GLY A 283 -14.73 13.59 14.70
C GLY A 283 -14.95 12.65 15.88
N SER A 284 -16.07 12.81 16.58
CA SER A 284 -16.50 11.95 17.70
C SER A 284 -15.39 11.73 18.74
N ASP A 285 -14.72 12.81 19.14
CA ASP A 285 -13.63 12.82 20.12
C ASP A 285 -12.51 11.81 19.83
N SER A 286 -12.24 11.59 18.54
CA SER A 286 -11.26 10.64 18.08
C SER A 286 -10.27 11.25 17.09
N VAL A 287 -9.03 10.77 17.15
CA VAL A 287 -7.99 11.04 16.18
C VAL A 287 -7.52 9.74 15.54
N VAL A 288 -7.05 9.82 14.29
CA VAL A 288 -6.23 8.78 13.67
C VAL A 288 -4.78 9.25 13.67
N GLU A 289 -3.89 8.42 14.20
CA GLU A 289 -2.46 8.71 14.26
C GLU A 289 -1.62 7.44 14.22
N SER A 290 -0.34 7.57 13.89
CA SER A 290 0.63 6.48 13.94
C SER A 290 1.61 6.69 15.09
N LEU A 291 1.67 5.73 16.01
CA LEU A 291 2.66 5.65 17.10
C LEU A 291 3.42 4.32 16.99
N LYS A 292 4.36 4.03 17.90
CA LYS A 292 5.19 2.80 17.86
C LYS A 292 4.42 1.48 17.71
N ASP A 293 3.14 1.47 18.09
CA ASP A 293 2.19 0.35 18.01
C ASP A 293 1.27 0.40 16.77
N GLY A 294 1.64 1.20 15.78
CA GLY A 294 0.99 1.34 14.47
C GLY A 294 -0.02 2.48 14.38
N VAL A 295 -0.72 2.52 13.24
CA VAL A 295 -1.82 3.44 12.97
C VAL A 295 -3.07 2.99 13.71
N ARG A 296 -3.61 3.84 14.58
CA ARG A 296 -4.81 3.53 15.38
C ARG A 296 -5.75 4.72 15.47
N VAL A 297 -7.02 4.42 15.72
CA VAL A 297 -7.97 5.40 16.25
C VAL A 297 -7.70 5.55 17.75
N ARG A 298 -7.56 6.79 18.23
CA ARG A 298 -7.30 7.12 19.63
C ARG A 298 -8.26 8.18 20.13
N THR A 299 -8.44 8.23 21.45
CA THR A 299 -9.18 9.30 22.11
C THR A 299 -8.43 10.62 22.04
N MET A 300 -9.14 11.71 22.30
CA MET A 300 -8.57 13.04 22.45
C MET A 300 -7.48 13.15 23.54
N ASP A 301 -7.36 12.20 24.46
CA ASP A 301 -6.29 12.17 25.45
C ASP A 301 -4.89 12.15 24.81
N SER A 302 -4.77 11.57 23.60
CA SER A 302 -3.48 11.46 22.91
C SER A 302 -2.91 12.83 22.51
N PRO A 303 -3.61 13.67 21.72
CA PRO A 303 -3.14 15.01 21.41
C PRO A 303 -3.18 15.96 22.62
N LEU A 304 -4.16 15.82 23.53
CA LEU A 304 -4.33 16.73 24.68
C LEU A 304 -3.40 16.42 25.87
N GLY A 305 -2.82 15.22 25.91
CA GLY A 305 -1.80 14.79 26.88
C GLY A 305 -0.38 15.29 26.55
N ASN A 306 -0.26 16.39 25.83
CA ASN A 306 1.01 17.02 25.42
C ASN A 306 1.21 18.36 26.13
N ASP A 307 2.44 18.89 26.10
CA ASP A 307 2.78 20.16 26.75
C ASP A 307 2.59 21.37 25.83
N ALA A 308 2.63 21.14 24.52
CA ALA A 308 2.28 22.13 23.52
C ALA A 308 1.49 21.47 22.38
N VAL A 309 0.60 22.26 21.79
CA VAL A 309 -0.28 21.85 20.70
C VAL A 309 -0.49 22.98 19.72
N ALA A 310 -0.51 22.65 18.44
CA ALA A 310 -0.98 23.48 17.36
C ALA A 310 -2.13 22.76 16.65
N LEU A 311 -3.16 23.51 16.28
CA LEU A 311 -4.30 23.04 15.54
C LEU A 311 -4.31 23.73 14.18
N ILE A 312 -4.20 22.96 13.10
CA ILE A 312 -4.29 23.46 11.72
C ILE A 312 -5.48 22.82 11.03
N ARG A 313 -6.13 23.56 10.14
CA ARG A 313 -7.34 23.12 9.43
C ARG A 313 -7.11 23.07 7.93
N PRO A 314 -7.50 21.99 7.22
CA PRO A 314 -7.42 21.97 5.77
C PRO A 314 -8.33 23.03 5.14
N SER A 315 -7.83 23.69 4.10
CA SER A 315 -8.55 24.65 3.26
C SER A 315 -9.24 23.91 2.12
N LEU A 316 -10.16 23.00 2.48
CA LEU A 316 -10.90 22.13 1.57
C LEU A 316 -12.42 22.20 1.84
N GLU A 317 -13.21 21.86 0.82
CA GLU A 317 -14.66 21.68 0.97
C GLU A 317 -14.98 20.45 1.84
N THR A 318 -16.11 20.48 2.54
CA THR A 318 -16.51 19.42 3.49
C THR A 318 -16.50 18.02 2.85
N GLY A 319 -17.01 17.86 1.63
CA GLY A 319 -17.01 16.54 0.96
C GLY A 319 -15.61 16.03 0.57
N LEU A 320 -14.60 16.90 0.48
CA LEU A 320 -13.20 16.48 0.34
C LEU A 320 -12.60 16.11 1.69
N ILE A 321 -12.97 16.80 2.77
CA ILE A 321 -12.56 16.47 4.13
C ILE A 321 -13.11 15.10 4.55
N ASP A 322 -14.38 14.80 4.27
CA ASP A 322 -14.97 13.49 4.57
C ASP A 322 -14.20 12.36 3.85
N ARG A 323 -13.79 12.59 2.60
CA ARG A 323 -12.93 11.65 1.86
C ARG A 323 -11.55 11.50 2.50
N ALA A 324 -10.95 12.57 3.00
CA ALA A 324 -9.68 12.51 3.72
C ALA A 324 -9.82 11.70 5.02
N ILE A 325 -10.93 11.85 5.76
CA ILE A 325 -11.21 11.07 6.97
C ILE A 325 -11.37 9.58 6.64
N LEU A 326 -12.09 9.23 5.57
CA LEU A 326 -12.20 7.84 5.11
C LEU A 326 -10.83 7.26 4.75
N ARG A 327 -9.96 8.05 4.08
CA ARG A 327 -8.59 7.63 3.77
C ARG A 327 -7.78 7.38 5.04
N ALA A 328 -7.85 8.27 6.03
CA ALA A 328 -7.19 8.08 7.33
C ALA A 328 -7.62 6.76 7.99
N HIS A 329 -8.93 6.48 8.02
CA HIS A 329 -9.45 5.22 8.57
C HIS A 329 -8.98 3.98 7.82
N SER A 330 -8.81 4.05 6.49
CA SER A 330 -8.31 2.91 5.70
C SER A 330 -6.88 2.49 6.06
N HIS A 331 -6.15 3.33 6.78
CA HIS A 331 -4.79 3.07 7.21
C HIS A 331 -4.69 2.45 8.61
N VAL A 332 -5.79 2.42 9.36
CA VAL A 332 -5.85 1.83 10.72
C VAL A 332 -5.43 0.35 10.67
N GLY A 333 -4.54 -0.04 11.58
CA GLY A 333 -3.98 -1.39 11.68
C GLY A 333 -2.64 -1.56 10.99
N LYS A 334 -2.18 -0.59 10.17
CA LYS A 334 -0.84 -0.65 9.59
C LYS A 334 0.25 -0.46 10.67
N PRO A 335 1.36 -1.21 10.61
CA PRO A 335 2.48 -1.06 11.54
C PRO A 335 3.18 0.31 11.41
N TYR A 336 3.95 0.66 12.43
CA TYR A 336 4.74 1.90 12.42
C TYR A 336 5.94 1.79 11.48
N ASP A 337 6.22 2.86 10.73
CA ASP A 337 7.42 2.91 9.90
C ASP A 337 8.64 3.44 10.66
N PHE A 338 9.47 2.52 11.17
CA PHE A 338 10.74 2.89 11.82
C PHE A 338 11.81 3.38 10.84
N ASP A 339 11.66 3.14 9.53
CA ASP A 339 12.58 3.66 8.52
C ASP A 339 12.23 5.10 8.10
N PHE A 340 11.03 5.62 8.41
CA PHE A 340 10.60 6.95 7.92
C PHE A 340 10.71 7.06 6.38
N ASP A 341 10.25 6.04 5.65
CA ASP A 341 10.33 5.96 4.18
C ASP A 341 8.94 6.07 3.55
N PHE A 342 8.56 7.28 3.14
CA PHE A 342 7.25 7.60 2.56
C PHE A 342 7.03 6.99 1.17
N THR A 343 8.02 6.26 0.65
CA THR A 343 7.90 5.55 -0.63
C THR A 343 7.16 4.21 -0.52
N ARG A 344 6.92 3.72 0.71
CA ARG A 344 6.16 2.50 1.01
C ARG A 344 4.85 2.84 1.69
N ALA A 345 3.84 1.96 1.61
CA ALA A 345 2.53 2.18 2.24
C ALA A 345 2.05 1.04 3.15
N ASP A 346 2.84 -0.01 3.32
CA ASP A 346 2.58 -1.13 4.24
C ASP A 346 2.75 -0.75 5.71
N ARG A 347 3.39 0.39 5.98
CA ARG A 347 3.68 0.96 7.30
C ARG A 347 3.68 2.48 7.21
N MET A 348 3.43 3.17 8.32
CA MET A 348 3.33 4.63 8.30
C MET A 348 3.91 5.30 9.53
N VAL A 349 4.43 6.52 9.34
CA VAL A 349 4.66 7.47 10.43
C VAL A 349 3.47 8.40 10.64
N CYS A 350 3.48 9.19 11.71
CA CYS A 350 2.37 10.05 12.12
C CYS A 350 1.96 11.09 11.07
N THR A 351 2.92 11.76 10.45
CA THR A 351 2.68 12.75 9.38
C THR A 351 2.31 12.11 8.05
N GLU A 352 2.64 10.84 7.85
CA GLU A 352 2.25 10.09 6.66
C GLU A 352 0.74 9.80 6.63
N VAL A 353 0.11 9.63 7.81
CA VAL A 353 -1.35 9.57 7.93
C VAL A 353 -1.98 10.84 7.36
N VAL A 354 -1.46 12.02 7.72
CA VAL A 354 -1.95 13.32 7.22
C VAL A 354 -1.68 13.45 5.71
N TYR A 355 -0.45 13.18 5.27
CA TYR A 355 -0.04 13.24 3.87
C TYR A 355 -0.95 12.37 2.98
N ARG A 356 -1.10 11.08 3.31
CA ARG A 356 -1.90 10.14 2.51
C ARG A 356 -3.39 10.42 2.55
N SER A 357 -3.88 11.05 3.62
CA SER A 357 -5.27 11.45 3.72
C SER A 357 -5.61 12.60 2.78
N TYR A 358 -4.73 13.61 2.67
CA TYR A 358 -5.01 14.85 1.95
C TYR A 358 -4.42 14.95 0.53
N GLU A 359 -3.33 14.25 0.24
CA GLU A 359 -2.65 14.34 -1.07
C GLU A 359 -3.60 14.06 -2.25
N GLY A 360 -3.59 14.95 -3.24
CA GLY A 360 -4.41 14.90 -4.43
C GLY A 360 -5.86 15.36 -4.25
N LEU A 361 -6.34 15.63 -3.03
CA LEU A 361 -7.69 16.15 -2.81
C LEU A 361 -7.73 17.67 -3.01
N GLY A 362 -8.67 18.17 -3.80
CA GLY A 362 -8.86 19.62 -3.99
C GLY A 362 -7.61 20.37 -4.50
N GLY A 363 -6.71 19.69 -5.22
CA GLY A 363 -5.46 20.27 -5.69
C GLY A 363 -4.33 20.32 -4.65
N VAL A 364 -4.51 19.72 -3.47
CA VAL A 364 -3.45 19.56 -2.47
C VAL A 364 -2.31 18.73 -3.05
N LYS A 365 -1.10 19.29 -2.97
CA LYS A 365 0.14 18.66 -3.41
C LYS A 365 1.24 18.94 -2.39
N PHE A 366 1.61 17.92 -1.62
CA PHE A 366 2.73 18.01 -0.69
C PHE A 366 4.06 17.82 -1.41
N GLU A 367 5.01 18.67 -1.10
CA GLU A 367 6.40 18.50 -1.53
C GLU A 367 7.14 17.70 -0.45
N LEU A 368 7.47 16.43 -0.75
CA LEU A 368 8.30 15.63 0.14
C LEU A 368 9.74 16.13 0.09
N LYS A 369 10.34 16.31 1.26
CA LYS A 369 11.74 16.74 1.41
C LYS A 369 12.61 15.53 1.74
N LYS A 370 13.74 15.42 1.03
CA LYS A 370 14.69 14.33 1.24
C LYS A 370 15.52 14.59 2.50
N ARG A 371 15.40 13.74 3.51
CA ARG A 371 16.16 13.82 4.78
C ARG A 371 16.82 12.47 5.05
N ALA A 372 18.12 12.47 5.38
CA ALA A 372 18.92 11.25 5.56
C ALA A 372 18.74 10.23 4.40
N GLY A 373 18.61 10.71 3.17
CA GLY A 373 18.45 9.86 1.99
C GLY A 373 17.01 9.39 1.69
N ARG A 374 16.04 9.64 2.58
CA ARG A 374 14.65 9.17 2.47
C ARG A 374 13.69 10.34 2.22
N GLN A 375 12.60 10.08 1.49
CA GLN A 375 11.54 11.06 1.27
C GLN A 375 10.67 11.16 2.52
N THR A 376 10.47 12.37 3.04
CA THR A 376 9.79 12.61 4.31
C THR A 376 8.94 13.87 4.28
N LEU A 377 7.93 13.92 5.15
CA LEU A 377 7.20 15.13 5.53
C LEU A 377 7.22 15.24 7.05
N SER A 378 7.84 16.27 7.62
CA SER A 378 7.86 16.49 9.07
C SER A 378 6.58 17.20 9.54
N ALA A 379 6.30 17.19 10.84
CA ALA A 379 5.15 17.93 11.36
C ALA A 379 5.37 19.45 11.26
N GLU A 380 6.62 19.90 11.27
CA GLU A 380 6.95 21.30 10.93
C GLU A 380 6.67 21.63 9.47
N ASP A 381 6.90 20.73 8.52
CA ASP A 381 6.56 20.99 7.12
C ASP A 381 5.04 21.23 6.98
N LEU A 382 4.20 20.55 7.76
CA LEU A 382 2.76 20.80 7.81
C LEU A 382 2.42 22.18 8.40
N LEU A 383 3.16 22.62 9.43
CA LEU A 383 2.99 23.95 10.00
C LEU A 383 3.51 25.05 9.05
N GLU A 384 4.60 24.83 8.32
CA GLU A 384 5.09 25.73 7.27
C GLU A 384 4.01 25.96 6.20
N LEU A 385 3.35 24.87 5.76
CA LEU A 385 2.23 24.94 4.84
C LEU A 385 1.07 25.76 5.43
N ALA A 386 0.69 25.49 6.67
CA ALA A 386 -0.39 26.22 7.34
C ALA A 386 -0.10 27.71 7.49
N VAL A 387 1.09 28.06 7.95
CA VAL A 387 1.52 29.45 8.17
C VAL A 387 1.65 30.22 6.86
N ALA A 388 2.02 29.54 5.77
CA ALA A 388 2.03 30.11 4.43
C ALA A 388 0.64 30.17 3.78
N ASP A 389 -0.43 29.80 4.50
CA ASP A 389 -1.81 29.67 4.00
C ASP A 389 -1.91 28.77 2.75
N ARG A 390 -1.08 27.73 2.70
CA ARG A 390 -1.03 26.72 1.63
C ARG A 390 -1.65 25.43 2.13
N PHE A 391 -2.82 25.09 1.58
CA PHE A 391 -3.59 23.86 1.88
C PHE A 391 -4.14 23.75 3.30
N PHE A 392 -3.49 24.35 4.29
CA PHE A 392 -3.94 24.44 5.67
C PHE A 392 -3.93 25.89 6.13
N ARG A 393 -4.67 26.18 7.20
CA ARG A 393 -4.62 27.44 7.94
C ARG A 393 -4.44 27.19 9.44
N PRO A 394 -3.76 28.08 10.17
CA PRO A 394 -3.66 27.98 11.62
C PRO A 394 -5.01 28.30 12.27
N ILE A 395 -5.42 27.47 13.23
CA ILE A 395 -6.64 27.71 14.01
C ILE A 395 -6.28 28.16 15.43
N ALA A 396 -5.41 27.40 16.09
CA ALA A 396 -5.01 27.69 17.44
C ALA A 396 -3.60 27.16 17.74
N VAL A 397 -2.95 27.74 18.74
CA VAL A 397 -1.70 27.22 19.31
C VAL A 397 -1.66 27.49 20.80
N TYR A 398 -1.17 26.52 21.55
CA TYR A 398 -0.77 26.68 22.92
C TYR A 398 0.64 26.15 23.10
N CYS A 399 1.47 26.97 23.73
CA CYS A 399 2.83 26.63 24.14
C CYS A 399 3.16 27.44 25.38
N ALA A 400 3.43 26.80 26.51
CA ALA A 400 3.70 27.47 27.79
C ALA A 400 4.85 28.50 27.71
N ARG A 401 5.77 28.37 26.74
CA ARG A 401 6.86 29.33 26.49
C ARG A 401 6.39 30.68 25.92
N HIS A 402 5.17 30.72 25.38
CA HIS A 402 4.59 31.89 24.72
C HIS A 402 3.31 32.41 25.44
N GLY A 403 3.01 31.89 26.62
CA GLY A 403 1.87 32.31 27.45
C GLY A 403 1.04 31.13 27.97
N ASP A 404 0.10 31.45 28.86
CA ASP A 404 -0.79 30.47 29.52
C ASP A 404 -2.15 30.31 28.82
N MET A 405 -2.39 31.05 27.74
CA MET A 405 -3.66 31.05 27.03
C MET A 405 -3.56 30.33 25.69
N LEU A 406 -4.65 29.71 25.26
CA LEU A 406 -4.81 29.25 23.88
C LEU A 406 -4.89 30.48 22.95
N LEU A 407 -3.93 30.61 22.05
CA LEU A 407 -3.89 31.71 21.09
C LEU A 407 -4.62 31.30 19.81
N THR A 408 -5.30 32.24 19.18
CA THR A 408 -6.01 32.06 17.90
C THR A 408 -5.70 33.22 16.95
N GLY A 409 -6.10 33.11 15.68
CA GLY A 409 -5.91 34.15 14.67
C GLY A 409 -4.46 34.57 14.50
N ASN A 410 -4.20 35.87 14.33
CA ASN A 410 -2.85 36.41 14.10
C ASN A 410 -1.86 36.08 15.22
N ALA A 411 -2.32 36.03 16.48
CA ALA A 411 -1.46 35.66 17.60
C ALA A 411 -0.95 34.22 17.48
N ALA A 412 -1.82 33.29 17.03
CA ALA A 412 -1.43 31.92 16.78
C ALA A 412 -0.42 31.82 15.63
N SER A 413 -0.70 32.48 14.50
CA SER A 413 0.20 32.51 13.35
C SER A 413 1.58 33.09 13.70
N ASN A 414 1.65 34.10 14.56
CA ASN A 414 2.92 34.68 15.02
C ASN A 414 3.75 33.69 15.84
N VAL A 415 3.13 32.98 16.79
CA VAL A 415 3.84 31.96 17.59
C VAL A 415 4.28 30.78 16.73
N LEU A 416 3.45 30.32 15.79
CA LEU A 416 3.83 29.25 14.87
C LEU A 416 5.00 29.68 13.97
N ASN A 417 4.97 30.89 13.41
CA ASN A 417 6.10 31.46 12.67
C ASN A 417 7.40 31.45 13.49
N GLN A 418 7.35 31.89 14.75
CA GLN A 418 8.53 31.92 15.63
C GLN A 418 9.06 30.52 15.94
N THR A 419 8.17 29.58 16.26
CA THR A 419 8.57 28.20 16.62
C THR A 419 9.10 27.41 15.42
N VAL A 420 8.55 27.63 14.23
CA VAL A 420 9.03 27.02 12.97
C VAL A 420 10.34 27.68 12.50
N ALA A 421 10.50 29.00 12.65
CA ALA A 421 11.69 29.72 12.20
C ALA A 421 12.92 29.53 13.12
N ALA A 422 12.74 29.21 14.41
CA ALA A 422 13.83 29.09 15.39
C ALA A 422 14.92 28.05 15.05
N LEU A 423 14.67 27.15 14.09
CA LEU A 423 15.67 26.19 13.58
C LEU A 423 16.35 26.63 12.28
N ARG A 424 15.81 27.60 11.54
CA ARG A 424 16.46 28.16 10.34
C ARG A 424 17.75 28.92 10.67
N ASN A 425 17.88 29.42 11.90
CA ASN A 425 19.02 30.20 12.37
C ASN A 425 20.07 29.36 13.15
N ASN A 426 19.88 28.04 13.29
CA ASN A 426 20.76 27.14 14.03
C ASN A 426 21.27 25.95 13.18
N LEU A 427 21.18 26.05 11.85
CA LEU A 427 21.75 25.09 10.88
C LEU A 427 22.84 25.75 10.05
#